data_AF-A0A2N7PZ47-F1
#
_entry.id   AF-A0A2N7PZ47-F1
#
_cell.length_a   1.000
_cell.length_b   1.000
_cell.length_c   1.000
_cell.angle_alpha   90.00
_cell.angle_beta   90.00
_cell.angle_gamma   90.00
#
_symmetry.space_group_name_H-M   'P 1'
#
loop_
_entity.id
_entity.type
_entity.pdbx_description
1 polymer ?
#
loop_
_entity_poly.entity_id
_entity_poly.type
_entity_poly.pdbx_seq_one_letter_code
_entity_poly.pdbx_strand_id
1 'polypeptide(L)'
;MTNFKPNLVNPNYLLPPENFTNEFSHLNNKEKIKKASEQFEAFFLEEILKEAYKSFASENDFQANTYQDMFFQNIAKVLSEAGGVGFGKFIEKAVEQEIKDQHQTNLLNQDIGNKINGKA
;
A
#
# COMPACT_ATOMS: atom_id res chain seq x y z
N MET A 1 -19.34 15.82 28.22
CA MET A 1 -18.81 14.45 28.01
C MET A 1 -18.94 14.15 26.53
N THR A 2 -17.85 14.29 25.77
CA THR A 2 -17.84 14.03 24.32
C THR A 2 -17.83 12.53 24.10
N ASN A 3 -18.87 12.00 23.45
CA ASN A 3 -18.99 10.60 23.08
C ASN A 3 -17.91 10.25 22.05
N PHE A 4 -16.79 9.69 22.52
CA PHE A 4 -15.80 9.07 21.68
C PHE A 4 -16.39 7.75 21.18
N LYS A 5 -16.94 7.72 19.96
CA LYS A 5 -17.23 6.46 19.28
C LYS A 5 -15.89 5.97 18.74
N PRO A 6 -15.28 4.91 19.29
CA PRO A 6 -14.10 4.33 18.67
C PRO A 6 -14.52 3.93 17.26
N ASN A 7 -13.87 4.54 16.27
CA ASN A 7 -14.00 4.10 14.89
C ASN A 7 -13.40 2.70 14.87
N LEU A 8 -14.25 1.67 14.84
CA LEU A 8 -13.83 0.28 14.77
C LEU A 8 -13.23 0.09 13.37
N VAL A 9 -11.92 0.34 13.30
CA VAL A 9 -11.09 0.11 12.13
C VAL A 9 -11.21 -1.37 11.77
N ASN A 10 -11.65 -1.64 10.53
CA ASN A 10 -11.97 -2.97 10.02
C ASN A 10 -10.79 -3.94 10.22
N PRO A 11 -10.93 -5.08 10.93
CA PRO A 11 -9.81 -5.97 11.26
C PRO A 11 -9.15 -6.64 10.03
N ASN A 12 -9.69 -6.46 8.82
CA ASN A 12 -9.22 -7.11 7.59
C ASN A 12 -8.40 -6.18 6.67
N TYR A 13 -7.40 -5.46 7.20
CA TYR A 13 -6.36 -4.83 6.35
C TYR A 13 -5.23 -5.79 5.97
N LEU A 14 -5.24 -7.02 6.51
CA LEU A 14 -4.21 -8.05 6.35
C LEU A 14 -4.21 -8.75 4.99
N LEU A 15 -5.18 -8.46 4.14
CA LEU A 15 -5.21 -8.88 2.75
C LEU A 15 -5.35 -7.61 1.92
N PRO A 16 -4.83 -7.55 0.67
CA PRO A 16 -5.50 -6.70 -0.32
C PRO A 16 -7.00 -7.04 -0.16
N PRO A 17 -7.92 -6.07 0.03
CA PRO A 17 -9.30 -6.40 0.30
C PRO A 17 -9.69 -7.49 -0.70
N GLU A 18 -10.43 -8.52 -0.31
CA GLU A 18 -10.95 -9.50 -1.29
C GLU A 18 -11.72 -8.79 -2.44
N ASN A 19 -11.98 -7.49 -2.23
CA ASN A 19 -12.51 -6.47 -3.10
C ASN A 19 -11.53 -5.30 -3.43
N PHE A 20 -10.20 -5.46 -3.53
CA PHE A 20 -9.28 -4.36 -3.88
C PHE A 20 -9.72 -3.66 -5.18
N THR A 21 -10.22 -4.47 -6.10
CA THR A 21 -10.84 -4.05 -7.36
C THR A 21 -12.14 -3.25 -7.18
N ASN A 22 -12.94 -3.53 -6.15
CA ASN A 22 -14.24 -2.92 -5.90
C ASN A 22 -14.15 -1.68 -4.99
N GLU A 23 -13.32 -1.71 -3.93
CA GLU A 23 -13.17 -0.61 -2.96
C GLU A 23 -12.54 0.63 -3.60
N PHE A 24 -11.64 0.42 -4.56
CA PHE A 24 -10.99 1.48 -5.32
C PHE A 24 -11.45 1.56 -6.78
N SER A 25 -12.56 0.89 -7.12
CA SER A 25 -13.10 0.87 -8.49
C SER A 25 -13.28 2.27 -9.09
N HIS A 26 -13.67 3.24 -8.24
CA HIS A 26 -13.89 4.64 -8.56
C HIS A 26 -12.61 5.47 -8.76
N LEU A 27 -11.44 4.96 -8.35
CA LEU A 27 -10.17 5.66 -8.44
C LEU A 27 -9.51 5.47 -9.80
N ASN A 28 -8.78 6.49 -10.25
CA ASN A 28 -7.93 6.36 -11.43
C ASN A 28 -6.69 5.49 -11.14
N ASN A 29 -5.97 5.08 -12.18
CA ASN A 29 -4.81 4.17 -12.03
C ASN A 29 -3.72 4.74 -11.11
N LYS A 30 -3.47 6.06 -11.17
CA LYS A 30 -2.46 6.72 -10.33
C LYS A 30 -2.87 6.68 -8.85
N GLU A 31 -4.13 6.98 -8.56
CA GLU A 31 -4.68 6.92 -7.21
C GLU A 31 -4.68 5.50 -6.64
N LYS A 32 -4.97 4.50 -7.47
CA LYS A 32 -4.87 3.07 -7.09
C LYS A 32 -3.43 2.69 -6.73
N ILE A 33 -2.46 3.08 -7.56
CA ILE A 33 -1.03 2.82 -7.30
C ILE A 33 -0.59 3.48 -6.00
N LYS A 34 -0.95 4.75 -5.79
CA LYS A 34 -0.65 5.47 -4.56
C LYS A 34 -1.25 4.77 -3.34
N LYS A 35 -2.54 4.40 -3.38
CA LYS A 35 -3.22 3.72 -2.27
C LYS A 35 -2.63 2.36 -1.95
N ALA A 36 -2.32 1.57 -2.98
CA ALA A 36 -1.64 0.29 -2.82
C ALA A 36 -0.24 0.46 -2.18
N SER A 37 0.49 1.49 -2.60
CA SER A 37 1.83 1.79 -2.08
C SER A 37 1.79 2.26 -0.62
N GLU A 38 0.83 3.11 -0.25
CA GLU A 38 0.59 3.52 1.15
C GLU A 38 0.20 2.32 2.03
N GLN A 39 -0.67 1.43 1.54
CA GLN A 39 -1.07 0.24 2.29
C GLN A 39 0.11 -0.72 2.49
N PHE A 40 0.96 -0.91 1.48
CA PHE A 40 2.17 -1.70 1.61
C PHE A 40 3.13 -1.12 2.65
N GLU A 41 3.39 0.19 2.61
CA GLU A 41 4.28 0.84 3.58
C GLU A 41 3.71 0.76 5.01
N ALA A 42 2.39 0.87 5.18
CA ALA A 42 1.75 0.68 6.48
C ALA A 42 1.94 -0.74 7.00
N PHE A 43 1.70 -1.76 6.17
CA PHE A 43 1.93 -3.15 6.54
C PHE A 43 3.39 -3.40 6.94
N PHE A 44 4.33 -2.90 6.15
CA PHE A 44 5.75 -3.08 6.42
C PHE A 44 6.18 -2.41 7.73
N LEU A 45 5.69 -1.19 7.99
CA LEU A 45 5.94 -0.47 9.24
C LEU A 45 5.33 -1.19 10.44
N GLU A 46 4.13 -1.75 10.31
CA GLU A 46 3.49 -2.55 11.35
C GLU A 46 4.35 -3.75 11.73
N GLU A 47 4.86 -4.49 10.74
CA GLU A 47 5.71 -5.67 11.00
C GLU A 47 7.05 -5.28 11.63
N ILE A 48 7.66 -4.16 11.21
CA ILE A 48 8.86 -3.61 11.88
C ILE A 48 8.56 -3.26 13.34
N LEU A 49 7.43 -2.59 13.61
CA LEU A 49 7.07 -2.18 14.97
C LEU A 49 6.80 -3.39 15.87
N LYS A 50 6.10 -4.41 15.36
CA LYS A 50 5.88 -5.67 16.07
C LYS A 50 7.21 -6.37 16.38
N GLU A 51 8.10 -6.48 15.40
CA GLU A 51 9.39 -7.16 15.57
C GLU A 51 10.32 -6.39 16.52
N ALA A 52 10.37 -5.05 16.41
CA ALA A 52 11.10 -4.21 17.34
C ALA A 52 10.57 -4.39 18.77
N TYR A 53 9.26 -4.42 18.95
CA TYR A 53 8.65 -4.60 20.26
C TYR A 53 8.96 -5.97 20.88
N LYS A 54 8.97 -7.06 20.09
CA LYS A 54 9.39 -8.39 20.58
C LYS A 54 10.80 -8.37 21.20
N SER A 55 11.69 -7.51 20.70
CA SER A 55 13.05 -7.36 21.24
C SER A 55 13.08 -6.71 22.63
N PHE A 56 12.01 -6.01 23.04
CA PHE A 56 11.89 -5.34 24.35
C PHE A 56 10.90 -6.03 25.30
N ALA A 57 9.97 -6.82 24.77
CA ALA A 57 8.93 -7.49 25.56
C ALA A 57 9.47 -8.72 26.30
N SER A 58 9.03 -8.91 27.55
CA SER A 58 9.32 -10.13 28.31
C SER A 58 8.37 -11.27 27.89
N GLU A 59 8.79 -12.53 28.00
CA GLU A 59 8.01 -13.70 27.54
C GLU A 59 6.59 -13.79 28.14
N ASN A 60 6.31 -13.10 29.25
CA ASN A 60 5.02 -13.13 29.94
C ASN A 60 4.00 -12.08 29.46
N ASP A 61 4.41 -11.09 28.66
CA ASP A 61 3.54 -9.98 28.22
C ASP A 61 2.70 -10.31 26.96
N PHE A 62 2.92 -11.50 26.38
CA PHE A 62 2.31 -11.94 25.12
C PHE A 62 0.80 -12.29 25.23
N GLN A 63 0.11 -12.05 26.36
CA GLN A 63 -1.34 -12.30 26.45
C GLN A 63 -2.18 -11.01 26.28
N ALA A 64 -1.57 -9.84 26.15
CA ALA A 64 -2.25 -8.55 25.91
C ALA A 64 -2.35 -8.16 24.41
N ASN A 65 -2.19 -9.13 23.50
CA ASN A 65 -1.82 -8.90 22.10
C ASN A 65 -2.81 -8.07 21.26
N THR A 66 -4.13 -8.16 21.48
CA THR A 66 -5.09 -7.50 20.57
C THR A 66 -5.02 -5.96 20.63
N TYR A 67 -4.88 -5.36 21.82
CA TYR A 67 -4.77 -3.91 21.94
C TYR A 67 -3.44 -3.40 21.38
N GLN A 68 -2.38 -4.18 21.55
CA GLN A 68 -1.06 -3.88 21.06
C GLN A 68 -1.00 -3.95 19.52
N ASP A 69 -1.61 -4.96 18.91
CA ASP A 69 -1.70 -5.08 17.46
C ASP A 69 -2.46 -3.89 16.86
N MET A 70 -3.61 -3.52 17.45
CA MET A 70 -4.36 -2.33 17.04
C MET A 70 -3.55 -1.03 17.19
N PHE A 71 -2.73 -0.93 18.23
CA PHE A 71 -1.87 0.23 18.44
C PHE A 71 -0.82 0.35 17.33
N PHE A 72 -0.10 -0.74 17.02
CA PHE A 72 0.90 -0.74 15.96
C PHE A 72 0.29 -0.50 14.58
N GLN A 73 -0.88 -1.08 14.31
CA GLN A 73 -1.63 -0.82 13.06
C GLN A 73 -1.95 0.67 12.86
N ASN A 74 -2.48 1.33 13.89
CA ASN A 74 -2.83 2.74 13.80
C ASN A 74 -1.59 3.63 13.61
N ILE A 75 -0.50 3.36 14.34
CA ILE A 75 0.74 4.12 14.16
C ILE A 75 1.29 3.92 12.75
N ALA A 76 1.38 2.67 12.29
CA ALA A 76 1.91 2.36 10.98
C ALA A 76 1.10 3.01 9.85
N LYS A 77 -0.25 3.03 9.98
CA LYS A 77 -1.14 3.72 9.05
C LYS A 77 -0.88 5.22 9.02
N VAL A 78 -0.85 5.89 10.17
CA VAL A 78 -0.62 7.34 10.26
C VAL A 78 0.77 7.70 9.71
N LEU A 79 1.79 6.91 10.03
CA LEU A 79 3.14 7.10 9.50
C LEU A 79 3.15 6.96 7.98
N SER A 80 2.59 5.88 7.44
CA SER A 80 2.54 5.65 5.99
C SER A 80 1.78 6.75 5.24
N GLU A 81 0.61 7.17 5.74
CA GLU A 81 -0.17 8.26 5.14
C GLU A 81 0.59 9.61 5.14
N ALA A 82 1.43 9.85 6.14
CA ALA A 82 2.33 11.01 6.18
C ALA A 82 3.57 10.87 5.25
N GLY A 83 3.73 9.72 4.59
CA GLY A 83 4.86 9.37 3.73
C GLY A 83 6.00 8.64 4.43
N GLY A 84 5.79 8.24 5.69
CA GLY A 84 6.57 7.26 6.45
C GLY A 84 8.09 7.39 6.32
N VAL A 85 8.70 6.29 5.90
CA VAL A 85 10.13 6.18 5.54
C VAL A 85 10.36 6.43 4.04
N GLY A 86 9.28 6.54 3.26
CA GLY A 86 9.31 6.90 1.84
C GLY A 86 9.22 5.71 0.90
N PHE A 87 8.98 4.50 1.42
CA PHE A 87 8.87 3.29 0.58
C PHE A 87 7.63 3.33 -0.32
N GLY A 88 6.50 3.85 0.17
CA GLY A 88 5.30 4.00 -0.65
C GLY A 88 5.54 4.92 -1.84
N LYS A 89 6.25 6.05 -1.63
CA LYS A 89 6.63 6.97 -2.71
C LYS A 89 7.63 6.36 -3.69
N PHE A 90 8.54 5.52 -3.20
CA PHE A 90 9.48 4.80 -4.05
C PHE A 90 8.74 3.82 -4.97
N ILE A 91 7.83 3.02 -4.41
CA ILE A 91 7.02 2.05 -5.16
C ILE A 91 6.12 2.77 -6.16
N GLU A 92 5.44 3.84 -5.76
CA GLU A 92 4.61 4.67 -6.65
C GLU A 92 5.41 5.10 -7.88
N LYS A 93 6.61 5.65 -7.68
CA LYS A 93 7.48 6.09 -8.78
C LYS A 93 7.98 4.94 -9.64
N ALA A 94 8.36 3.82 -9.03
CA ALA A 94 8.86 2.66 -9.77
C ALA A 94 7.77 2.08 -10.69
N VAL A 95 6.54 1.94 -10.18
CA VAL A 95 5.40 1.46 -10.95
C VAL A 95 4.98 2.46 -12.03
N GLU A 96 4.96 3.76 -11.72
CA GLU A 96 4.69 4.79 -12.73
C GLU A 96 5.72 4.78 -13.86
N GLN A 97 6.99 4.52 -13.56
CA GLN A 97 8.05 4.44 -14.55
C GLN A 97 7.88 3.21 -15.44
N GLU A 98 7.64 2.04 -14.85
CA GLU A 98 7.39 0.79 -15.60
C GLU A 98 6.21 0.93 -16.56
N ILE A 99 5.10 1.55 -16.13
CA ILE A 99 3.93 1.77 -16.99
C ILE A 99 4.28 2.67 -18.19
N LYS A 100 5.09 3.71 -17.98
CA LYS A 100 5.53 4.60 -19.07
C LYS A 100 6.41 3.85 -20.06
N ASP A 101 7.32 3.03 -19.57
CA ASP A 101 8.25 2.25 -20.41
C ASP A 101 7.49 1.20 -21.23
N GLN A 102 6.46 0.56 -20.65
CA GLN A 102 5.55 -0.33 -21.38
C GLN A 102 4.69 0.40 -22.43
N HIS A 103 4.22 1.61 -22.15
CA HIS A 103 3.51 2.39 -23.17
C HIS A 103 4.41 2.79 -24.34
N GLN A 104 5.65 3.20 -24.08
CA GLN A 104 6.60 3.56 -25.13
C GLN A 104 6.98 2.38 -26.02
N THR A 105 7.25 1.21 -25.42
CA THR A 105 7.54 -0.02 -26.18
C THR A 105 6.37 -0.46 -27.06
N ASN A 106 5.14 -0.35 -26.57
CA ASN A 106 3.95 -0.66 -27.36
C ASN A 106 3.77 0.28 -28.56
N LEU A 107 4.00 1.59 -28.38
CA LEU A 107 3.96 2.57 -29.47
C LEU A 107 5.04 2.29 -30.53
N LEU A 108 6.26 1.97 -30.09
CA LEU A 108 7.36 1.61 -30.99
C LEU A 108 7.02 0.37 -31.84
N ASN A 109 6.45 -0.65 -31.21
CA ASN A 109 6.06 -1.89 -31.88
C ASN A 109 4.92 -1.66 -32.89
N GLN A 110 3.99 -0.74 -32.59
CA GLN A 110 2.92 -0.37 -33.49
C GLN A 110 3.44 0.41 -34.71
N ASP A 111 4.37 1.34 -34.51
CA ASP A 111 5.01 2.10 -35.60
C ASP A 111 5.84 1.20 -36.51
N ILE A 112 6.61 0.28 -35.93
CA ILE A 112 7.37 -0.73 -36.69
C ILE A 112 6.39 -1.61 -37.47
N GLY A 113 5.30 -2.06 -36.82
CA GLY A 113 4.21 -2.83 -37.41
C GLY A 113 3.52 -2.14 -38.59
N ASN A 114 3.30 -0.83 -38.50
CA ASN A 114 2.69 -0.06 -39.59
C ASN A 114 3.68 0.15 -40.76
N LYS A 115 4.96 0.39 -40.46
CA LYS A 115 6.01 0.54 -41.48
C LYS A 115 6.27 -0.75 -42.27
N ILE A 116 6.27 -1.91 -41.61
CA ILE A 116 6.43 -3.21 -42.29
C ILE A 116 5.21 -3.63 -43.09
N ASN A 117 3.99 -3.22 -42.68
CA ASN A 117 2.75 -3.57 -43.37
C ASN A 117 2.27 -2.55 -44.41
N GLY A 118 3.07 -1.52 -44.71
CA GLY A 118 2.83 -0.60 -45.83
C GLY A 118 1.54 0.23 -45.77
N LYS A 119 0.95 0.41 -44.59
CA LYS A 119 -0.16 1.35 -44.39
C LYS A 119 0.42 2.69 -43.94
N ALA A 120 0.84 3.50 -44.90
CA ALA A 120 1.06 4.92 -44.74
C ALA A 120 -0.25 5.67 -45.00
#